data_AF-A0A3D1BPA8-F1
#
_entry.id   AF-A0A3D1BPA8-F1
#
_cell.length_a   1.000
_cell.length_b   1.000
_cell.length_c   1.000
_cell.angle_alpha   90.00
_cell.angle_beta   90.00
_cell.angle_gamma   90.00
#
_symmetry.space_group_name_H-M   'P 1'
#
loop_
_entity.id
_entity.type
_entity.pdbx_description
1 polymer ?
#
loop_
_entity_poly.entity_id
_entity_poly.type
_entity_poly.pdbx_seq_one_letter_code
_entity_poly.pdbx_strand_id
1 'polypeptide(L)'
;MHSHPESGYSPELSQVVYRIGDSITNMISPMMSFFALIIVYFEKYDKKAGIGTLMSTMIPFTVVFFIFWSLLLIGWLLLNIPL
;
A
#
# COMPACT_ATOMS: atom_id res chain seq x y z
N MET A 1 13.12 19.81 -26.02
CA MET A 1 11.73 20.32 -25.93
C MET A 1 11.10 19.59 -24.75
N HIS A 2 11.27 20.15 -23.54
CA HIS A 2 10.75 19.56 -22.31
C HIS A 2 9.24 19.77 -22.28
N SER A 3 8.48 18.70 -22.51
CA SER A 3 7.05 18.68 -22.27
C SER A 3 6.81 18.87 -20.78
N HIS A 4 6.34 20.06 -20.40
CA HIS A 4 5.79 20.33 -19.08
C HIS A 4 4.71 19.30 -18.78
N PRO A 5 4.73 18.60 -17.63
CA PRO A 5 3.58 17.83 -17.21
C PRO A 5 2.43 18.79 -16.90
N GLU A 6 1.29 18.56 -17.55
CA GLU A 6 0.04 19.33 -17.52
C GLU A 6 -0.57 19.47 -16.10
N SER A 7 0.07 18.96 -15.04
CA SER A 7 -0.43 18.88 -13.66
C SER A 7 0.38 19.66 -12.62
N GLY A 8 1.45 20.39 -12.99
CA GLY A 8 2.26 21.17 -12.05
C GLY A 8 3.10 20.35 -11.05
N TYR A 9 3.02 19.01 -11.12
CA TYR A 9 3.79 18.08 -10.31
C TYR A 9 4.79 17.29 -11.16
N SER A 10 5.92 16.91 -10.55
CA SER A 10 6.98 16.20 -11.28
C SER A 10 6.61 14.73 -11.54
N PRO A 11 7.13 14.11 -12.62
CA PRO A 11 6.92 12.69 -12.90
C PRO A 11 7.40 11.77 -11.76
N GLU A 12 8.46 12.15 -11.06
CA GLU A 12 9.03 11.43 -9.93
C GLU A 12 8.04 11.36 -8.76
N LEU A 13 7.38 12.48 -8.45
CA LEU A 13 6.34 12.50 -7.41
C LEU A 13 5.18 11.56 -7.76
N SER A 14 4.75 11.58 -9.03
CA SER A 14 3.68 10.68 -9.50
C SER A 14 4.08 9.20 -9.34
N GLN A 15 5.34 8.85 -9.62
CA GLN A 15 5.86 7.50 -9.41
C GLN A 15 5.91 7.10 -7.93
N VAL A 16 6.33 8.01 -7.05
CA VAL A 16 6.37 7.75 -5.61
C VAL A 16 4.97 7.53 -5.05
N VAL A 17 4.01 8.37 -5.42
CA VAL A 17 2.60 8.21 -5.03
C VAL A 17 2.04 6.87 -5.51
N TYR A 18 2.33 6.49 -6.76
CA TYR A 18 1.93 5.19 -7.30
C TYR A 18 2.51 4.01 -6.50
N ARG A 19 3.81 4.04 -6.18
CA ARG A 19 4.47 2.99 -5.39
C ARG A 19 3.90 2.87 -3.99
N ILE A 20 3.62 4.01 -3.35
CA ILE A 20 2.96 4.04 -2.03
C ILE A 20 1.58 3.38 -2.14
N GLY A 21 0.77 3.79 -3.12
CA GLY A 21 -0.56 3.23 -3.35
C GLY A 21 -0.55 1.71 -3.58
N ASP A 22 0.32 1.23 -4.45
CA ASP A 22 0.48 -0.20 -4.75
C ASP A 22 0.85 -1.01 -3.49
N SER A 23 1.74 -0.48 -2.65
CA SER A 23 2.13 -1.15 -1.40
C SER A 23 0.98 -1.29 -0.39
N ILE A 24 0.07 -0.31 -0.36
CA ILE A 24 -1.07 -0.29 0.56
C ILE A 24 -2.13 -1.30 0.12
N THR A 25 -2.44 -1.36 -1.17
CA THR A 25 -3.48 -2.27 -1.69
C THR A 25 -3.04 -3.72 -1.72
N ASN A 26 -1.74 -4.00 -1.91
CA ASN A 26 -1.20 -5.36 -1.88
C ASN A 26 -1.46 -6.08 -0.54
N MET A 27 -1.53 -5.35 0.57
CA MET A 27 -1.80 -5.91 1.91
C MET A 27 -3.20 -6.56 2.05
N ILE A 28 -4.17 -6.09 1.26
CA ILE A 28 -5.55 -6.59 1.23
C ILE A 28 -5.89 -7.19 -0.12
N SER A 29 -4.89 -7.61 -0.90
CA SER A 29 -5.14 -8.21 -2.21
C SER A 29 -5.19 -9.73 -2.09
N PRO A 30 -6.33 -10.39 -2.36
CA PRO A 30 -6.37 -11.84 -2.45
C PRO A 30 -5.61 -12.38 -3.67
N MET A 31 -5.23 -11.50 -4.60
CA MET A 31 -4.53 -11.84 -5.84
C MET A 31 -3.00 -11.71 -5.72
N MET A 32 -2.47 -11.31 -4.57
CA MET A 32 -1.02 -11.29 -4.38
C MET A 32 -0.45 -12.72 -4.44
N SER A 33 0.73 -12.91 -5.03
CA SER A 33 1.31 -14.24 -5.31
C SER A 33 1.47 -15.14 -4.07
N PHE A 34 1.59 -14.55 -2.87
CA PHE A 34 1.76 -15.28 -1.62
C PHE A 34 0.45 -15.55 -0.86
N PHE A 35 -0.69 -15.05 -1.33
CA PHE A 35 -1.96 -15.13 -0.60
C PHE A 35 -2.34 -16.57 -0.23
N ALA A 36 -2.24 -17.50 -1.20
CA ALA A 36 -2.56 -18.91 -1.01
C ALA A 36 -1.70 -19.57 0.08
N LEU A 37 -0.42 -19.20 0.17
CA LEU A 37 0.47 -19.72 1.20
C LEU A 37 0.10 -19.18 2.59
N ILE A 38 -0.23 -17.89 2.67
CA ILE A 38 -0.60 -17.22 3.93
C ILE A 38 -1.89 -17.83 4.48
N ILE A 39 -2.93 -18.00 3.67
CA ILE A 39 -4.21 -18.57 4.15
C ILE A 39 -4.03 -20.02 4.63
N VAL A 40 -3.29 -20.85 3.90
CA VAL A 40 -3.00 -22.24 4.32
C VAL A 40 -2.24 -22.28 5.65
N TYR A 41 -1.33 -21.33 5.88
CA TYR A 41 -0.65 -21.22 7.17
C TYR A 41 -1.56 -20.70 8.28
N PHE A 42 -2.41 -19.73 7.98
CA PHE A 42 -3.35 -19.16 8.95
C PHE A 42 -4.39 -20.21 9.40
N GLU A 43 -4.89 -21.03 8.47
CA GLU A 43 -5.80 -22.15 8.73
C GLU A 43 -5.20 -23.23 9.64
N LYS A 44 -3.86 -23.36 9.71
CA LYS A 44 -3.21 -24.26 10.67
C LYS A 44 -3.41 -23.83 12.13
N TYR A 45 -3.57 -22.53 12.37
CA TYR A 45 -3.78 -21.97 13.71
C TYR A 45 -5.27 -21.78 14.03
N ASP A 46 -6.09 -21.42 13.03
CA ASP A 46 -7.55 -21.33 13.15
C ASP A 46 -8.25 -22.02 11.98
N LYS A 47 -8.79 -23.22 12.22
CA LYS A 47 -9.47 -24.02 11.20
C LYS A 47 -10.78 -23.42 10.68
N LYS A 48 -11.31 -22.37 11.33
CA LYS A 48 -12.50 -21.64 10.85
C LYS A 48 -12.12 -20.40 10.05
N ALA A 49 -10.85 -20.04 10.01
CA ALA A 49 -10.40 -18.89 9.25
C ALA A 49 -10.51 -19.16 7.76
N GLY A 50 -11.00 -18.16 7.03
CA GLY A 50 -11.03 -18.17 5.57
C GLY A 50 -10.49 -16.86 5.01
N ILE A 51 -10.68 -16.67 3.70
CA ILE A 51 -10.29 -15.44 2.99
C ILE A 51 -10.85 -14.20 3.72
N GLY A 52 -12.13 -14.22 4.09
CA GLY A 52 -12.77 -13.11 4.81
C GLY A 52 -12.10 -12.78 6.14
N THR A 53 -11.77 -13.81 6.95
CA THR A 53 -11.11 -13.64 8.25
C THR A 53 -9.72 -13.05 8.11
N LEU A 54 -8.94 -13.52 7.13
CA LEU A 54 -7.61 -12.99 6.85
C LEU A 54 -7.69 -11.53 6.39
N MET A 55 -8.60 -11.24 5.47
CA MET A 55 -8.82 -9.89 4.95
C MET A 55 -9.30 -8.92 6.02
N SER A 56 -10.26 -9.31 6.86
CA SER A 56 -10.74 -8.47 7.96
C SER A 56 -9.65 -8.22 8.99
N THR A 57 -8.75 -9.18 9.20
CA THR A 57 -7.60 -9.03 10.10
C THR A 57 -6.57 -8.06 9.53
N MET A 58 -6.42 -8.01 8.21
CA MET A 58 -5.46 -7.13 7.51
C MET A 58 -5.94 -5.67 7.41
N ILE A 59 -7.25 -5.41 7.32
CA ILE A 59 -7.82 -4.06 7.15
C ILE A 59 -7.29 -3.04 8.17
N PRO A 60 -7.28 -3.31 9.50
CA PRO A 60 -6.75 -2.36 10.47
C PRO A 60 -5.29 -1.98 10.21
N PHE A 61 -4.46 -2.95 9.81
CA PHE A 61 -3.05 -2.71 9.47
C PHE A 61 -2.93 -1.84 8.22
N THR A 62 -3.73 -2.12 7.18
CA THR A 62 -3.77 -1.31 5.96
C THR A 62 -4.14 0.13 6.24
N VAL A 63 -5.10 0.40 7.12
CA VAL A 63 -5.50 1.76 7.50
C VAL A 63 -4.35 2.48 8.21
N VAL A 64 -3.70 1.84 9.18
CA VAL A 64 -2.55 2.42 9.88
C VAL A 64 -1.41 2.72 8.92
N PHE A 65 -1.11 1.78 8.02
CA PHE A 65 -0.05 1.93 7.02
C PHE A 65 -0.35 3.03 6.01
N PHE A 66 -1.60 3.14 5.56
CA PHE A 66 -2.07 4.23 4.69
C PHE A 66 -1.86 5.60 5.34
N ILE A 67 -2.27 5.74 6.61
CA ILE A 67 -2.10 6.98 7.36
C ILE A 67 -0.62 7.31 7.51
N PHE A 68 0.20 6.34 7.92
CA PHE A 68 1.63 6.51 8.09
C PHE A 68 2.33 6.98 6.79
N TRP A 69 2.07 6.31 5.66
CA TRP A 69 2.65 6.70 4.38
C TRP A 69 2.17 8.06 3.89
N SER A 70 0.89 8.38 4.10
CA SER A 70 0.35 9.69 3.74
C SER A 70 1.04 10.79 4.54
N LEU A 71 1.22 10.60 5.85
CA LEU A 71 1.92 11.55 6.71
C LEU A 71 3.40 11.69 6.32
N LEU A 72 4.07 10.57 5.99
CA LEU A 72 5.45 10.59 5.52
C LEU A 72 5.58 11.38 4.22
N LEU A 73 4.70 11.14 3.24
CA LEU A 73 4.72 11.86 1.96
C LEU A 73 4.45 13.35 2.17
N ILE A 74 3.46 13.72 3.00
CA ILE A 74 3.18 15.12 3.33
C ILE A 74 4.40 15.76 4.00
N GLY A 75 4.99 15.10 4.98
CA GLY A 75 6.21 15.58 5.64
C GLY A 75 7.38 15.77 4.68
N TRP A 76 7.57 14.82 3.75
CA TRP A 76 8.61 14.89 2.73
C TRP A 76 8.45 16.11 1.81
N LEU A 77 7.22 16.38 1.36
CA LEU A 77 6.90 17.52 0.52
C LEU A 77 7.08 18.86 1.27
N LEU A 78 6.66 18.94 2.53
CA LEU A 78 6.82 20.15 3.35
C LEU A 78 8.29 20.48 3.65
N LEU A 79 9.12 19.45 3.81
CA LEU A 79 10.56 19.60 4.06
C LEU A 79 11.36 19.88 2.78
N ASN A 80 10.73 19.92 1.61
CA ASN A 80 11.38 20.09 0.29
C ASN A 80 12.56 19.12 0.09
N ILE A 81 12.44 17.89 0.60
CA ILE A 81 13.47 16.87 0.41
C ILE A 81 13.40 16.39 -1.05
N PRO A 82 14.52 16.33 -1.78
CA PRO A 82 14.52 15.83 -3.15
C PRO A 82 14.03 14.38 -3.19
N LEU A 83 13.19 14.08 -4.19
CA LEU A 83 12.61 12.77 -4.46
C LEU A 83 13.61 11.84 -5.17
#